data_AF-A0A972CJS4-F1
#
_entry.id   AF-A0A972CJS4-F1
#
_cell.length_a   1.000
_cell.length_b   1.000
_cell.length_c   1.000
_cell.angle_alpha   90.00
_cell.angle_beta   90.00
_cell.angle_gamma   90.00
#
_symmetry.space_group_name_H-M   'P 1'
#
loop_
_entity.id
_entity.type
_entity.pdbx_description
1 polymer ?
#
loop_
_entity_poly.entity_id
_entity_poly.type
_entity_poly.pdbx_seq_one_letter_code
_entity_poly.pdbx_strand_id
1 'polypeptide(L)'
;MLKDILKIINEEGYISRPTIARRLNTTEDMVDQGIEKLVQMGYLTQEETGFNCATTCGSCPSAKSCGKEIITTFKISDRALKIK
;
A
#
# COMPACT_ATOMS: atom_id res chain seq x y z
N MET A 1 12.35 6.90 -9.69
CA MET A 1 11.95 6.41 -8.36
C MET A 1 10.45 6.56 -8.08
N LEU A 2 9.87 7.76 -7.95
CA LEU A 2 8.42 7.89 -7.63
C LEU A 2 7.50 7.21 -8.66
N LYS A 3 7.79 7.39 -9.96
CA LYS A 3 7.06 6.70 -11.04
C LYS A 3 7.21 5.17 -10.95
N ASP A 4 8.39 4.68 -10.60
CA ASP A 4 8.67 3.25 -10.49
C ASP A 4 7.95 2.63 -9.29
N ILE A 5 7.88 3.36 -8.17
CA ILE A 5 7.05 2.98 -7.01
C ILE A 5 5.58 2.83 -7.44
N LEU A 6 5.00 3.82 -8.12
CA LEU A 6 3.62 3.74 -8.62
C LEU A 6 3.42 2.54 -9.56
N LYS A 7 4.37 2.29 -10.45
CA LYS A 7 4.31 1.16 -11.38
C LYS A 7 4.30 -0.18 -10.64
N ILE A 8 5.18 -0.37 -9.67
CA ILE A 8 5.23 -1.60 -8.86
C ILE A 8 3.93 -1.79 -8.08
N ILE A 9 3.40 -0.73 -7.46
CA ILE A 9 2.12 -0.79 -6.74
C ILE A 9 0.98 -1.17 -7.69
N ASN A 10 0.96 -0.63 -8.90
CA ASN A 10 -0.06 -0.94 -9.90
C ASN A 10 0.05 -2.38 -10.43
N GLU A 11 1.27 -2.93 -10.52
CA GLU A 11 1.51 -4.32 -10.93
C GLU A 11 1.12 -5.33 -9.85
N GLU A 12 1.47 -5.06 -8.60
CA GLU A 12 1.23 -5.98 -7.46
C GLU A 12 -0.19 -5.85 -6.90
N GLY A 13 -0.83 -4.68 -7.05
CA GLY A 13 -2.16 -4.39 -6.49
C GLY A 13 -2.17 -4.06 -5.01
N TYR A 14 -1.01 -4.05 -4.33
CA TYR A 14 -0.85 -3.66 -2.93
C TYR A 14 0.53 -3.04 -2.68
N ILE A 15 0.68 -2.28 -1.59
CA ILE A 15 1.98 -1.70 -1.20
C ILE A 15 2.71 -2.66 -0.26
N SER A 16 3.92 -3.07 -0.65
CA SER A 16 4.87 -3.77 0.21
C SER A 16 6.22 -3.06 0.18
N ARG A 17 6.56 -2.37 1.28
CA ARG A 17 7.86 -1.68 1.45
C ARG A 17 9.06 -2.58 1.13
N PRO A 18 9.20 -3.78 1.72
CA PRO A 18 10.35 -4.64 1.43
C PRO A 18 10.38 -5.10 -0.04
N THR A 19 9.23 -5.36 -0.65
CA THR A 19 9.15 -5.75 -2.07
C THR A 19 9.62 -4.62 -2.99
N ILE A 20 9.13 -3.40 -2.74
CA ILE A 20 9.47 -2.22 -3.54
C ILE A 20 10.96 -1.88 -3.36
N ALA A 21 11.46 -1.89 -2.12
CA ALA A 21 12.85 -1.64 -1.79
C ALA A 21 13.78 -2.61 -2.54
N ARG A 22 13.45 -3.91 -2.51
CA ARG A 22 14.20 -4.95 -3.23
C ARG A 22 14.17 -4.76 -4.74
N ARG A 23 13.01 -4.46 -5.33
CA ARG A 23 12.87 -4.24 -6.79
C ARG A 23 13.62 -3.00 -7.27
N LEU A 24 13.67 -1.95 -6.46
CA LEU A 24 14.34 -0.69 -6.79
C LEU A 24 15.80 -0.63 -6.31
N ASN A 25 16.30 -1.70 -5.68
CA ASN A 25 17.63 -1.76 -5.06
C ASN A 25 17.89 -0.56 -4.13
N THR A 26 16.94 -0.27 -3.25
CA THR A 26 16.96 0.86 -2.30
C THR A 26 16.55 0.40 -0.90
N THR A 27 16.49 1.32 0.06
CA THR A 27 16.08 1.03 1.44
C THR A 27 14.59 1.24 1.64
N GLU A 28 14.01 0.59 2.64
CA GLU A 28 12.59 0.81 3.02
C GLU A 28 12.33 2.28 3.38
N ASP A 29 13.26 2.94 4.08
CA ASP A 29 13.18 4.38 4.38
C ASP A 29 13.05 5.25 3.13
N MET A 30 13.79 4.94 2.06
CA MET A 30 13.68 5.68 0.79
C MET A 30 12.34 5.41 0.10
N VAL A 31 11.79 4.20 0.25
CA VAL A 31 10.46 3.86 -0.23
C VAL A 31 9.39 4.63 0.55
N ASP A 32 9.51 4.72 1.87
CA ASP A 32 8.57 5.46 2.73
C ASP A 32 8.53 6.94 2.38
N GLN A 33 9.69 7.59 2.25
CA GLN A 33 9.77 8.98 1.78
C GLN A 33 9.14 9.15 0.39
N GLY A 34 9.30 8.15 -0.48
CA GLY A 34 8.69 8.12 -1.80
C GLY A 34 7.17 8.03 -1.75
N ILE A 35 6.64 7.15 -0.90
CA ILE A 35 5.19 6.98 -0.68
C ILE A 35 4.59 8.25 -0.08
N GLU A 36 5.20 8.82 0.95
CA GLU A 36 4.74 10.08 1.56
C GLU A 36 4.64 11.20 0.52
N LYS A 37 5.64 11.32 -0.34
CA LYS A 37 5.63 12.32 -1.42
C LYS A 37 4.53 12.05 -2.44
N LEU A 38 4.28 10.79 -2.79
CA LEU A 38 3.18 10.41 -3.68
C LEU A 38 1.80 10.69 -3.07
N VAL A 39 1.65 10.52 -1.75
CA VAL A 39 0.44 10.90 -1.01
C VAL A 39 0.24 12.42 -1.02
N GLN A 40 1.28 13.19 -0.70
CA GLN A 40 1.23 14.66 -0.73
C GLN A 40 0.90 15.22 -2.13
N MET A 41 1.39 14.56 -3.18
CA MET A 41 1.11 14.93 -4.57
C MET A 41 -0.29 14.47 -5.03
N GLY A 42 -1.00 13.67 -4.23
CA GLY A 42 -2.33 13.14 -4.56
C GLY A 42 -2.32 12.00 -5.58
N TYR A 43 -1.18 11.32 -5.75
CA TYR A 43 -1.07 10.12 -6.59
C TYR A 43 -1.44 8.83 -5.84
N LEU A 44 -1.22 8.81 -4.53
CA LEU A 44 -1.72 7.77 -3.63
C LEU A 44 -2.72 8.38 -2.67
N THR A 45 -3.82 7.68 -2.43
CA THR A 45 -4.78 8.01 -1.39
C THR A 45 -4.71 6.91 -0.35
N GLN A 46 -4.36 7.28 0.88
CA GLN A 46 -4.36 6.36 2.00
C GLN A 46 -5.81 6.15 2.43
N GLU A 47 -6.31 4.93 2.28
CA GLU A 47 -7.61 4.51 2.79
C GLU A 47 -7.36 3.64 4.03
N GLU A 48 -7.83 4.09 5.19
CA GLU A 48 -7.82 3.28 6.41
C GLU A 48 -8.86 2.16 6.28
N THR A 49 -8.49 1.08 5.59
CA THR A 49 -9.36 -0.07 5.41
C THR A 49 -9.20 -0.99 6.62
N GLY A 50 -10.03 -0.78 7.63
CA GLY A 50 -10.05 -1.65 8.81
C GLY A 50 -10.98 -1.19 9.93
N PHE A 51 -11.43 0.07 9.90
CA PHE A 51 -12.33 0.57 10.95
C PHE A 51 -13.71 -0.09 10.95
N ASN A 52 -14.14 -0.68 9.82
CA ASN A 52 -15.48 -1.24 9.63
C ASN A 52 -15.47 -2.59 8.90
N CYS A 53 -14.59 -3.53 9.27
CA CYS A 53 -14.81 -4.92 8.83
C CYS A 53 -16.09 -5.44 9.54
N ALA A 54 -17.23 -5.40 8.85
CA ALA A 54 -18.52 -5.88 9.34
C ALA A 54 -18.51 -7.41 9.60
N THR A 55 -17.52 -8.11 9.05
CA THR A 55 -17.34 -9.54 9.24
C THR A 55 -16.62 -9.76 10.57
N THR A 56 -17.39 -10.12 11.61
CA THR A 56 -16.84 -10.67 12.84
C THR A 56 -15.98 -11.88 12.49
N CYS A 57 -14.65 -11.73 12.51
CA CYS A 57 -13.71 -12.85 12.40
C CYS A 57 -13.86 -13.88 13.55
N GLY A 58 -14.83 -13.72 14.46
CA GLY A 58 -15.02 -14.52 15.68
C GLY A 58 -15.33 -16.00 15.44
N SER A 59 -15.82 -16.39 14.27
CA SER A 59 -16.15 -17.77 13.92
C SER A 59 -15.09 -18.47 13.06
N CYS A 60 -14.01 -17.78 12.66
CA CYS A 60 -12.91 -18.41 11.93
C CYS A 60 -12.01 -19.19 12.91
N PRO A 61 -11.76 -20.50 12.69
CA PRO A 61 -10.86 -21.29 13.56
C PRO A 61 -9.45 -20.70 13.65
N SER A 62 -9.01 -19.99 12.61
CA SER A 62 -7.71 -19.32 12.53
C SER A 62 -7.73 -17.86 13.01
N ALA A 63 -8.84 -17.38 13.59
CA ALA A 63 -8.99 -15.98 14.01
C ALA A 63 -7.99 -15.52 15.07
N LYS A 64 -7.45 -16.45 15.85
CA LYS A 64 -6.40 -16.19 16.85
C LYS A 64 -5.02 -15.95 16.22
N SER A 65 -4.81 -16.44 15.00
CA SER A 65 -3.56 -16.35 14.24
C SER A 65 -3.67 -15.43 13.03
N CYS A 66 -4.89 -14.95 12.74
CA CYS A 66 -5.15 -13.97 11.70
C CYS A 66 -4.56 -12.63 12.15
N GLY A 67 -3.61 -12.10 11.37
CA GLY A 67 -3.04 -10.79 11.60
C GLY A 67 -4.10 -9.71 11.41
N LYS A 68 -4.83 -9.40 12.51
CA LYS A 68 -5.82 -8.31 12.58
C LYS A 68 -5.18 -6.92 12.55
N GLU A 69 -3.99 -6.80 11.98
CA GLU A 69 -3.38 -5.50 11.79
C GLU A 69 -4.24 -4.74 10.79
N ILE A 70 -4.65 -3.53 11.17
CA ILE A 70 -5.35 -2.60 10.29
C ILE A 70 -4.39 -2.37 9.12
N ILE A 71 -4.69 -2.97 7.99
CA ILE A 71 -3.85 -2.84 6.81
C ILE A 71 -4.17 -1.48 6.21
N THR A 72 -3.20 -0.58 6.27
CA THR A 72 -3.27 0.67 5.53
C THR A 72 -3.24 0.33 4.04
N THR A 73 -4.39 0.44 3.37
CA THR A 73 -4.46 0.23 1.92
C THR A 73 -4.26 1.56 1.23
N PHE A 74 -3.51 1.57 0.14
CA PHE A 74 -3.32 2.76 -0.67
C PHE A 74 -4.01 2.54 -2.01
N LYS A 75 -4.87 3.48 -2.39
CA LYS A 75 -5.50 3.50 -3.70
C LYS A 75 -4.72 4.41 -4.62
N ILE A 76 -4.36 3.90 -5.80
CA ILE A 76 -3.78 4.71 -6.87
C ILE A 76 -4.88 5.63 -7.41
N SER A 77 -4.63 6.94 -7.46
CA SER A 77 -5.61 7.90 -7.98
C SER A 77 -5.63 7.91 -9.50
N ASP A 78 -6.75 8.34 -10.11
CA ASP A 78 -6.88 8.45 -11.58
C ASP A 78 -5.82 9.36 -12.23
N ARG A 79 -5.17 10.24 -11.44
CA ARG A 79 -4.07 11.09 -11.91
C ARG A 79 -2.78 10.29 -12.14
N ALA A 80 -2.52 9.27 -11.33
CA ALA A 80 -1.33 8.43 -11.47
C ALA A 80 -1.39 7.56 -12.74
N LEU A 81 -2.60 7.12 -13.13
CA LEU A 81 -2.83 6.32 -14.34
C LEU A 81 -2.59 7.08 -15.65
N LYS A 82 -2.46 8.41 -15.60
CA LYS A 82 -2.17 9.26 -16.79
C LYS A 82 -0.68 9.47 -17.04
N ILE A 83 0.19 8.94 -16.18
CA ILE A 83 1.64 9.03 -16.37
C ILE A 83 2.04 7.99 -17.42
N LYS A 84 1.98 8.39 -18.70
CA LYS A 84 2.69 7.71 -19.79
C LYS A 84 4.21 7.91 -19.69
#